data_AF-A0AA95K880-F1
#
_entry.id   AF-A0AA95K880-F1
#
_cell.length_a   1.000
_cell.length_b   1.000
_cell.length_c   1.000
_cell.angle_alpha   90.00
_cell.angle_beta   90.00
_cell.angle_gamma   90.00
#
_symmetry.space_group_name_H-M   'P 1'
#
loop_
_entity.id
_entity.type
_entity.pdbx_description
1 polymer ?
#
loop_
_entity_poly.entity_id
_entity_poly.type
_entity_poly.pdbx_seq_one_letter_code
_entity_poly.pdbx_strand_id
1 'polypeptide(L)'
;MSSNITKGSSFNIRLALVDYVFKKDDQFSISLLFSNGQKESFKSIKPGNEKTHDFKFSDSSLTFSLDFVIQRVDNFEVLSQGLIVFKYDDINEKIEILSKTKKEEKIITKLVEKHNHGTDIYFYVDINKPDYLVKTLI
;
A
#
# COMPACT_ATOMS: atom_id res chain seq x y z
N MET A 1 13.53 36.98 5.78
CA MET A 1 12.47 35.96 5.77
C MET A 1 12.79 34.98 4.64
N SER A 2 13.12 33.74 4.97
CA SER A 2 13.35 32.70 3.95
C SER A 2 11.99 32.25 3.44
N SER A 3 11.73 32.49 2.15
CA SER A 3 10.62 31.88 1.44
C SER A 3 10.89 30.38 1.37
N ASN A 4 10.10 29.56 2.06
CA ASN A 4 10.11 28.13 1.83
C ASN A 4 9.62 27.89 0.39
N ILE A 5 10.55 27.51 -0.49
CA ILE A 5 10.27 27.24 -1.90
C ILE A 5 9.60 25.87 -1.95
N THR A 6 8.28 25.82 -2.10
CA THR A 6 7.58 24.61 -2.54
C THR A 6 8.08 24.25 -3.94
N LYS A 7 8.62 23.04 -4.12
CA LYS A 7 9.20 22.63 -5.41
C LYS A 7 8.16 22.32 -6.49
N GLY A 8 6.87 22.31 -6.15
CA GLY A 8 5.77 22.03 -7.11
C GLY A 8 5.94 20.69 -7.83
N SER A 9 6.62 19.73 -7.20
CA SER A 9 7.08 18.50 -7.83
C SER A 9 6.04 17.39 -7.73
N SER A 10 5.83 16.68 -8.83
CA SER A 10 5.10 15.40 -8.80
C SER A 10 5.88 14.34 -8.01
N PHE A 11 5.20 13.45 -7.30
CA PHE A 11 5.82 12.33 -6.58
C PHE A 11 5.23 10.99 -7.04
N ASN A 12 5.96 9.90 -6.80
CA ASN A 12 5.54 8.55 -7.17
C ASN A 12 5.40 7.66 -5.94
N ILE A 13 4.30 6.92 -5.84
CA ILE A 13 4.16 5.84 -4.85
C ILE A 13 4.34 4.53 -5.58
N ARG A 14 5.14 3.62 -5.01
CA ARG A 14 5.34 2.26 -5.53
C ARG A 14 4.75 1.24 -4.56
N LEU A 15 3.70 0.52 -4.97
CA LEU A 15 3.05 -0.46 -4.10
C LEU A 15 3.40 -1.89 -4.53
N ALA A 16 3.58 -2.78 -3.56
CA ALA A 16 3.65 -4.22 -3.77
C ALA A 16 2.86 -4.97 -2.67
N LEU A 17 2.08 -5.95 -3.09
CA LEU A 17 1.44 -6.90 -2.17
C LEU A 17 2.35 -8.12 -2.10
N VAL A 18 2.96 -8.40 -0.94
CA VAL A 18 3.92 -9.50 -0.82
C VAL A 18 3.36 -10.60 0.07
N ASP A 19 3.26 -11.79 -0.50
CA ASP A 19 2.75 -12.97 0.17
C ASP A 19 3.85 -13.67 0.97
N TYR A 20 3.89 -13.43 2.28
CA TYR A 20 4.75 -14.19 3.20
C TYR A 20 4.07 -15.44 3.80
N VAL A 21 2.78 -15.67 3.53
CA VAL A 21 2.03 -16.84 4.00
C VAL A 21 2.32 -18.06 3.13
N PHE A 22 1.92 -18.01 1.85
CA PHE A 22 2.08 -19.12 0.92
C PHE A 22 3.36 -19.00 0.10
N LYS A 23 3.98 -17.81 0.08
CA LYS A 23 5.22 -17.51 -0.64
C LYS A 23 5.08 -17.80 -2.14
N LYS A 24 3.89 -17.54 -2.70
CA LYS A 24 3.57 -17.76 -4.11
C LYS A 24 2.99 -16.49 -4.73
N ASP A 25 3.19 -16.37 -6.03
CA ASP A 25 2.52 -15.32 -6.79
C ASP A 25 1.01 -15.60 -6.84
N ASP A 26 0.23 -14.53 -7.01
CA ASP A 26 -1.19 -14.58 -7.34
C ASP A 26 -2.15 -15.25 -6.33
N GLN A 27 -1.76 -15.35 -5.06
CA GLN A 27 -2.63 -15.92 -4.02
C GLN A 27 -3.62 -14.91 -3.45
N PHE A 28 -3.22 -13.64 -3.39
CA PHE A 28 -4.03 -12.54 -2.90
C PHE A 28 -4.13 -11.45 -3.96
N SER A 29 -5.19 -10.66 -3.88
CA SER A 29 -5.35 -9.43 -4.64
C SER A 29 -5.54 -8.26 -3.70
N ILE A 30 -5.12 -7.08 -4.14
CA ILE A 30 -5.44 -5.81 -3.52
C ILE A 30 -6.16 -4.92 -4.52
N SER A 31 -7.27 -4.33 -4.07
CA SER A 31 -7.98 -3.26 -4.76
C SER A 31 -7.73 -1.97 -4.01
N LEU A 32 -7.44 -0.90 -4.75
CA LEU A 32 -7.07 0.40 -4.24
C LEU A 32 -7.98 1.47 -4.84
N LEU A 33 -8.40 2.41 -4.01
CA LEU A 33 -9.09 3.63 -4.42
C LEU A 33 -8.40 4.82 -3.77
N PHE A 34 -7.79 5.66 -4.60
CA PHE A 34 -7.15 6.90 -4.17
C PHE A 34 -8.19 8.03 -4.06
N SER A 35 -7.94 9.01 -3.18
CA SER A 35 -8.81 10.17 -2.98
C SER A 35 -8.99 11.05 -4.22
N ASN A 36 -8.10 10.93 -5.22
CA ASN A 36 -8.23 11.59 -6.52
C ASN A 36 -9.17 10.82 -7.49
N GLY A 37 -9.78 9.72 -7.05
CA GLY A 37 -10.66 8.86 -7.84
C GLY A 37 -9.96 7.78 -8.65
N GLN A 38 -8.62 7.74 -8.67
CA GLN A 38 -7.86 6.67 -9.34
C GLN A 38 -8.12 5.33 -8.65
N LYS A 39 -8.38 4.29 -9.45
CA LYS A 39 -8.66 2.93 -9.01
C LYS A 39 -7.67 1.96 -9.61
N GLU A 40 -7.12 1.10 -8.79
CA GLU A 40 -6.05 0.19 -9.21
C GLU A 40 -6.21 -1.16 -8.52
N SER A 41 -5.84 -2.23 -9.21
CA SER A 41 -5.87 -3.57 -8.62
C SER A 41 -4.72 -4.41 -9.12
N PHE A 42 -4.10 -5.15 -8.23
CA PHE A 42 -3.01 -6.06 -8.58
C PHE A 42 -2.93 -7.23 -7.62
N LYS A 43 -2.20 -8.26 -8.05
CA LYS A 43 -2.04 -9.51 -7.33
C LYS A 43 -0.75 -9.56 -6.52
N SER A 44 -0.73 -10.43 -5.52
CA SER A 44 0.42 -10.64 -4.66
C SER A 44 1.59 -11.25 -5.42
N ILE A 45 2.80 -10.91 -4.99
CA ILE A 45 4.03 -11.54 -5.45
C ILE A 45 4.68 -12.31 -4.31
N LYS A 46 5.47 -13.33 -4.65
CA LYS A 46 6.32 -14.04 -3.68
C LYS A 46 7.44 -13.13 -3.14
N PRO A 47 7.96 -13.40 -1.92
CA PRO A 47 9.07 -12.65 -1.36
C PRO A 47 10.32 -12.71 -2.23
N GLY A 48 11.08 -11.62 -2.29
CA GLY A 48 12.28 -11.49 -3.13
C GLY A 48 12.00 -11.09 -4.58
N ASN A 49 10.72 -10.98 -4.98
CA ASN A 49 10.35 -10.32 -6.22
C ASN A 49 10.27 -8.79 -6.01
N GLU A 50 10.82 -8.02 -6.95
CA GLU A 50 10.90 -6.56 -6.87
C GLU A 50 9.81 -5.85 -7.69
N LYS A 51 8.84 -6.59 -8.25
CA LYS A 51 7.74 -6.00 -9.01
C LYS A 51 6.91 -5.04 -8.16
N THR A 52 6.81 -3.79 -8.59
CA THR A 52 5.95 -2.77 -8.00
C THR A 52 4.95 -2.22 -9.00
N HIS A 53 3.93 -1.55 -8.48
CA HIS A 53 2.99 -0.74 -9.25
C HIS A 53 3.22 0.73 -8.92
N ASP A 54 3.42 1.55 -9.95
CA ASP A 54 3.82 2.95 -9.82
C ASP A 54 2.60 3.87 -9.98
N PHE A 55 2.42 4.79 -9.04
CA PHE A 55 1.32 5.76 -9.01
C PHE A 55 1.88 7.18 -8.92
N LYS A 56 1.60 8.00 -9.92
CA LYS A 56 2.10 9.37 -10.01
C LYS A 56 1.07 10.38 -9.54
N PHE A 57 1.48 11.28 -8.65
CA PHE A 57 0.66 12.37 -8.12
C PHE A 57 1.26 13.71 -8.53
N SER A 58 0.41 14.65 -8.95
CA SER A 58 0.83 15.94 -9.52
C SER A 58 0.89 17.10 -8.53
N ASP A 59 0.42 16.92 -7.29
CA ASP A 59 0.30 18.00 -6.30
C ASP A 59 1.24 17.75 -5.12
N SER A 60 2.15 18.68 -4.91
CA SER A 60 3.27 18.58 -3.96
C SER A 60 2.86 18.89 -2.51
N SER A 61 1.62 19.35 -2.27
CA SER A 61 1.14 19.72 -0.93
C SER A 61 -0.10 18.93 -0.49
N LEU A 62 -0.37 17.79 -1.14
CA LEU A 62 -1.62 17.07 -0.93
C LEU A 62 -1.53 16.12 0.27
N THR A 63 -2.51 16.26 1.17
CA THR A 63 -2.98 15.10 1.94
C THR A 63 -3.83 14.26 1.00
N PHE A 64 -3.53 12.97 0.89
CA PHE A 64 -4.32 12.05 0.07
C PHE A 64 -4.66 10.81 0.89
N SER A 65 -5.75 10.14 0.51
CA SER A 65 -6.18 8.92 1.16
C SER A 65 -6.22 7.75 0.19
N LEU A 66 -6.03 6.56 0.73
CA LEU A 66 -6.02 5.29 0.02
C LEU A 66 -6.94 4.32 0.75
N ASP A 67 -8.12 4.09 0.17
CA ASP A 67 -8.95 2.96 0.55
C ASP A 67 -8.34 1.69 -0.05
N PHE A 68 -8.21 0.64 0.76
CA PHE A 68 -7.71 -0.65 0.31
C PHE A 68 -8.63 -1.80 0.73
N VAL A 69 -8.70 -2.81 -0.13
CA VAL A 69 -9.35 -4.10 0.14
C VAL A 69 -8.42 -5.21 -0.33
N ILE A 70 -8.08 -6.14 0.57
CA ILE A 70 -7.25 -7.30 0.29
C ILE A 70 -8.11 -8.55 0.38
N GLN A 71 -8.05 -9.37 -0.67
CA GLN A 71 -8.84 -10.59 -0.81
C GLN A 71 -7.97 -11.77 -1.21
N ARG A 72 -8.44 -12.98 -0.94
CA ARG A 72 -7.91 -14.18 -1.60
C ARG A 72 -8.38 -14.24 -3.05
N VAL A 73 -7.54 -14.75 -3.93
CA VAL A 73 -7.87 -14.88 -5.36
C VAL A 73 -8.79 -16.07 -5.64
N ASP A 74 -8.71 -17.14 -4.85
CA ASP A 74 -9.43 -18.39 -5.11
C ASP A 74 -10.90 -18.36 -4.65
N ASN A 75 -11.19 -17.71 -3.52
CA ASN A 75 -12.53 -17.68 -2.93
C ASN A 75 -13.08 -16.27 -2.70
N PHE A 76 -12.35 -15.22 -3.10
CA PHE A 76 -12.72 -13.80 -2.94
C PHE A 76 -12.98 -13.36 -1.49
N GLU A 77 -12.55 -14.16 -0.51
CA GLU A 77 -12.69 -13.82 0.89
C GLU A 77 -11.93 -12.53 1.20
N VAL A 78 -12.62 -11.55 1.77
CA VAL A 78 -12.00 -10.33 2.29
C VAL A 78 -11.22 -10.68 3.55
N LEU A 79 -9.92 -10.39 3.50
CA LEU A 79 -8.98 -10.65 4.57
C LEU A 79 -8.61 -9.38 5.33
N SER A 80 -8.54 -8.25 4.62
CA SER A 80 -8.36 -6.96 5.27
C SER A 80 -8.92 -5.83 4.42
N GLN A 81 -9.45 -4.80 5.08
CA GLN A 81 -9.88 -3.56 4.44
C GLN A 81 -9.70 -2.38 5.37
N GLY A 82 -9.39 -1.23 4.79
CA GLY A 82 -9.14 -0.02 5.56
C GLY A 82 -8.87 1.20 4.72
N LEU A 83 -8.53 2.28 5.41
CA LEU A 83 -8.17 3.57 4.85
C LEU A 83 -6.81 3.98 5.42
N ILE A 84 -5.91 4.43 4.55
CA ILE A 84 -4.64 5.02 4.95
C ILE A 84 -4.63 6.47 4.47
N VAL A 85 -4.29 7.40 5.36
CA VAL A 85 -4.14 8.81 5.02
C VAL A 85 -2.65 9.16 5.04
N PHE A 86 -2.21 9.81 3.98
CA PHE A 86 -0.83 10.17 3.73
C PHE A 86 -0.71 11.68 3.54
N LYS A 87 0.46 12.22 3.85
CA LYS A 87 0.84 13.59 3.53
C LYS A 87 2.20 13.58 2.87
N TYR A 88 2.30 14.17 1.69
CA TYR A 88 3.59 14.41 1.06
C TYR A 88 4.17 15.75 1.55
N ASP A 89 5.41 15.72 2.02
CA ASP A 89 6.25 16.86 2.35
C ASP A 89 7.18 17.10 1.16
N ASP A 90 6.87 18.10 0.33
CA ASP A 90 7.63 18.44 -0.87
C ASP A 90 8.95 19.15 -0.60
N ILE A 91 9.13 19.71 0.59
CA ILE A 91 10.40 20.33 1.00
C ILE A 91 11.42 19.23 1.25
N ASN A 92 11.00 18.18 1.97
CA ASN A 92 11.86 17.07 2.36
C ASN A 92 11.76 15.85 1.43
N GLU A 93 10.84 15.87 0.46
CA GLU A 93 10.55 14.76 -0.46
C GLU A 93 10.19 13.46 0.28
N LYS A 94 9.34 13.58 1.32
CA LYS A 94 8.93 12.46 2.18
C LYS A 94 7.42 12.30 2.19
N ILE A 95 6.91 11.08 2.34
CA ILE A 95 5.50 10.89 2.71
C ILE A 95 5.45 10.49 4.17
N GLU A 96 4.56 11.14 4.90
CA GLU A 96 4.20 10.78 6.25
C GLU A 96 2.85 10.05 6.23
N ILE A 97 2.74 8.97 7.00
CA ILE A 97 1.44 8.34 7.24
C ILE A 97 0.77 9.06 8.41
N LEU A 98 -0.29 9.80 8.13
CA LEU A 98 -1.03 10.54 9.15
C LEU A 98 -1.93 9.62 9.98
N SER A 99 -2.62 8.67 9.33
CA SER A 99 -3.52 7.76 10.02
C SER A 99 -3.75 6.45 9.27
N LYS A 100 -4.15 5.42 10.02
CA LYS A 100 -4.54 4.11 9.51
C LYS A 100 -5.83 3.69 10.21
N THR A 101 -6.91 3.59 9.45
CA THR A 101 -8.20 3.08 9.95
C THR A 101 -8.41 1.68 9.40
N LYS A 102 -8.59 0.70 10.28
CA LYS A 102 -8.90 -0.68 9.90
C LYS A 102 -10.38 -0.95 10.09
N LYS A 103 -11.06 -1.41 9.03
CA LYS A 103 -12.46 -1.86 9.09
C LYS A 103 -12.55 -3.36 9.32
N GLU A 104 -11.62 -4.12 8.76
CA GLU A 104 -11.54 -5.58 8.92
C GLU A 104 -10.08 -6.04 8.81
N GLU A 105 -9.68 -6.97 9.66
CA GLU A 105 -8.32 -7.53 9.65
C GLU A 105 -8.34 -8.98 10.17
N LYS A 106 -8.47 -9.94 9.26
CA LYS A 106 -8.34 -11.39 9.52
C LYS A 106 -6.90 -11.89 9.41
N ILE A 107 -6.05 -11.12 8.73
CA ILE A 107 -4.61 -11.36 8.57
C ILE A 107 -3.84 -10.14 9.08
N ILE A 108 -2.70 -10.33 9.73
CA ILE A 108 -1.84 -9.18 10.05
C ILE A 108 -1.38 -8.55 8.74
N THR A 109 -1.76 -7.30 8.51
CA THR A 109 -1.26 -6.49 7.39
C THR A 109 -0.30 -5.46 7.94
N LYS A 110 1.00 -5.67 7.72
CA LYS A 110 1.99 -4.65 8.01
C LYS A 110 2.24 -3.86 6.74
N LEU A 111 2.13 -2.54 6.85
CA LEU A 111 2.56 -1.61 5.83
C LEU A 111 4.01 -1.21 6.15
N VAL A 112 4.95 -1.72 5.38
CA VAL A 112 6.38 -1.41 5.55
C VAL A 112 6.77 -0.33 4.56
N GLU A 113 7.20 0.82 5.08
CA GLU A 113 7.85 1.86 4.31
C GLU A 113 9.33 1.50 4.10
N LYS A 114 9.78 1.44 2.84
CA LYS A 114 11.22 1.45 2.53
C LYS A 114 11.53 2.71 1.74
N HIS A 115 12.46 3.51 2.25
CA HIS A 115 13.07 4.60 1.51
C HIS A 115 14.16 4.03 0.60
N ASN A 116 14.01 4.23 -0.71
CA ASN A 116 15.14 4.32 -1.62
C ASN A 116 15.21 5.76 -2.12
N HIS A 117 16.42 6.27 -2.34
CA HIS A 117 16.70 7.66 -2.74
C HIS A 117 15.60 8.32 -3.62
N GLY A 118 15.03 9.44 -3.17
CA GLY A 118 14.04 10.23 -3.91
C GLY A 118 12.60 10.08 -3.41
N THR A 119 11.64 10.37 -4.29
CA THR A 119 10.19 10.43 -4.01
C THR A 119 9.47 9.07 -4.04
N ASP A 120 10.20 7.98 -4.24
CA ASP A 120 9.65 6.64 -4.42
C ASP A 120 9.40 5.94 -3.08
N ILE A 121 8.13 5.61 -2.81
CA ILE A 121 7.76 4.97 -1.55
C ILE A 121 7.23 3.59 -1.78
N TYR A 122 7.91 2.62 -1.18
CA TYR A 122 7.55 1.22 -1.23
C TYR A 122 6.65 0.88 -0.07
N PHE A 123 5.45 0.41 -0.37
CA PHE A 123 4.58 -0.19 0.61
C PHE A 123 4.46 -1.68 0.34
N TYR A 124 4.97 -2.46 1.27
CA TYR A 124 4.74 -3.90 1.31
C TYR A 124 3.56 -4.15 2.21
N VAL A 125 2.53 -4.82 1.69
CA VAL A 125 1.52 -5.45 2.53
C VAL A 125 2.02 -6.85 2.84
N ASP A 126 2.52 -7.03 4.05
CA ASP A 126 3.03 -8.29 4.56
C ASP A 126 1.91 -9.03 5.31
N ILE A 127 1.59 -10.23 4.83
CA ILE A 127 0.59 -11.14 5.41
C ILE A 127 1.36 -12.15 6.26
N ASN A 128 1.39 -11.93 7.58
CA ASN A 128 2.42 -12.59 8.41
C ASN A 128 1.93 -13.53 9.51
N LYS A 129 0.70 -14.08 9.42
CA LYS A 129 0.25 -15.18 10.28
C LYS A 129 -0.72 -16.16 9.56
N PRO A 130 -0.45 -17.48 9.60
CA PRO A 130 -1.31 -18.51 9.00
C PRO A 130 -2.47 -18.96 9.88
N ASP A 131 -2.51 -18.58 11.17
CA ASP A 131 -3.42 -19.19 12.16
C ASP A 131 -4.92 -19.09 11.80
N TYR A 132 -5.30 -18.07 11.01
CA TYR A 132 -6.67 -17.90 10.50
C TYR A 132 -6.98 -18.71 9.23
N LEU A 133 -5.97 -19.05 8.42
CA LEU A 133 -6.15 -19.74 7.12
C LEU A 133 -6.19 -21.27 7.24
N VAL A 134 -5.68 -21.82 8.35
CA VAL A 134 -5.68 -23.28 8.59
C VAL A 134 -7.05 -23.80 9.01
N LYS A 135 -7.93 -22.97 9.58
CA LYS A 135 -9.25 -23.42 10.07
C LYS A 135 -10.32 -23.56 8.99
N THR A 136 -10.10 -23.04 7.78
CA THR A 136 -11.11 -23.05 6.70
C THR A 136 -10.92 -24.21 5.72
N LEU A 137 -10.02 -25.16 6.01
CA LEU A 137 -9.72 -26.35 5.19
C LEU A 137 -10.23 -27.66 5.83
N ILE A 138 -11.18 -27.60 6.77
CA ILE A 138 -11.82 -28.78 7.38
C ILE A 138 -13.30 -28.80 7.00
#